data_AF-A0AAD5QS02-F1
#
_entry.id   AF-A0AAD5QS02-F1
#
_cell.length_a   1.000
_cell.length_b   1.000
_cell.length_c   1.000
_cell.angle_alpha   90.00
_cell.angle_beta   90.00
_cell.angle_gamma   90.00
#
_symmetry.space_group_name_H-M   'P 1'
#
loop_
_entity.id
_entity.type
_entity.pdbx_description
1 polymer ?
#
loop_
_entity_poly.entity_id
_entity_poly.type
_entity_poly.pdbx_seq_one_letter_code
_entity_poly.pdbx_strand_id
1 'polypeptide(L)'
;MAGRNRPTRGGSVRSSTFSSYVAGGKRGSSVSAVSTSSEKGELIDTFSKLNDLCRINNQLLIGLGVGHPKIDQICTTLARYGIHPKMTGAGGGGSVFAFLKPDTPQTLLDMISTELMKLGYEVWQPPLGGPGVIEHQRRPDLFQTPTSSSSCSTPASKHK
;
A
#
# COMPACT_ATOMS: atom_id res chain seq x y z
N MET A 1 8.90 -46.24 47.11
CA MET A 1 10.10 -45.39 47.21
C MET A 1 10.57 -45.02 45.82
N ALA A 2 10.72 -43.71 45.56
CA ALA A 2 11.49 -42.99 44.53
C ALA A 2 11.51 -43.57 43.09
N GLY A 3 11.07 -42.89 42.02
CA GLY A 3 11.05 -41.46 41.75
C GLY A 3 12.34 -41.02 41.02
N ARG A 4 12.26 -40.80 39.69
CA ARG A 4 13.16 -39.89 38.94
C ARG A 4 12.40 -39.23 37.80
N ASN A 5 11.84 -38.07 38.09
CA ASN A 5 11.38 -37.09 37.12
C ASN A 5 12.59 -36.45 36.41
N ARG A 6 12.52 -36.32 35.08
CA ARG A 6 13.42 -35.47 34.29
C ARG A 6 13.01 -34.00 34.49
N PRO A 7 13.94 -33.08 34.81
CA PRO A 7 13.62 -31.67 34.89
C PRO A 7 13.63 -31.04 33.49
N THR A 8 12.48 -30.58 33.01
CA THR A 8 12.42 -29.59 31.93
C THR A 8 12.74 -28.23 32.52
N ARG A 9 13.93 -27.70 32.21
CA ARG A 9 14.37 -26.36 32.58
C ARG A 9 13.36 -25.31 32.08
N GLY A 10 12.75 -24.60 33.02
CA GLY A 10 12.06 -23.35 32.76
C GLY A 10 13.07 -22.26 32.39
N GLY A 11 12.95 -21.74 31.17
CA GLY A 11 13.56 -20.48 30.75
C GLY A 11 12.49 -19.40 30.79
N SER A 12 12.20 -18.85 31.98
CA SER A 12 11.43 -17.62 32.11
C SER A 12 12.37 -16.45 31.80
N VAL A 13 12.48 -16.11 30.51
CA VAL A 13 13.17 -14.89 30.11
C VAL A 13 12.24 -13.73 30.44
N ARG A 14 12.59 -13.04 31.52
CA ARG A 14 11.98 -11.77 31.93
C ARG A 14 12.11 -10.78 30.78
N SER A 15 11.01 -10.53 30.08
CA SER A 15 10.89 -9.39 29.17
C SER A 15 10.94 -8.13 30.05
N SER A 16 12.06 -7.41 29.98
CA SER A 16 12.17 -6.06 30.50
C SER A 16 11.21 -5.18 29.70
N THR A 17 10.06 -4.87 30.29
CA THR A 17 9.09 -3.93 29.74
C THR A 17 9.80 -2.62 29.42
N PHE A 18 9.93 -2.35 28.13
CA PHE A 18 10.41 -1.08 27.61
C PHE A 18 9.50 0.01 28.15
N SER A 19 10.11 1.00 28.79
CA SER A 19 9.43 2.18 29.34
C SER A 19 8.70 2.90 28.21
N SER A 20 7.37 2.84 28.22
CA SER A 20 6.52 3.54 27.26
C SER A 20 6.53 5.03 27.61
N TYR A 21 6.89 5.85 26.63
CA TYR A 21 6.73 7.29 26.71
C TYR A 21 5.24 7.62 26.90
N VAL A 22 4.86 8.05 28.11
CA VAL A 22 3.52 8.58 28.39
C VAL A 22 3.51 10.04 27.96
N ALA A 23 3.09 10.30 26.72
CA ALA A 23 2.60 11.61 26.33
C ALA A 23 1.18 11.78 26.88
N GLY A 24 1.03 12.65 27.87
CA GLY A 24 -0.24 12.92 28.53
C GLY A 24 -1.29 13.44 27.53
N GLY A 25 -2.41 12.72 27.44
CA GLY A 25 -3.58 13.14 26.68
C GLY A 25 -4.84 12.53 27.28
N LYS A 26 -5.48 13.24 28.22
CA LYS A 26 -6.87 12.99 28.61
C LYS A 26 -7.76 13.23 27.38
N ARG A 27 -8.35 12.20 26.80
CA ARG A 27 -9.61 12.32 26.05
C ARG A 27 -10.50 11.13 26.39
N GLY A 28 -11.68 11.46 26.90
CA GLY A 28 -12.67 10.53 27.41
C GLY A 28 -13.34 9.71 26.30
N SER A 29 -13.93 8.63 26.78
CA SER A 29 -14.70 7.59 26.14
C SER A 29 -15.78 8.07 25.15
N SER A 30 -15.96 7.35 24.04
CA SER A 30 -17.24 6.76 23.60
C SER A 30 -17.11 6.18 22.18
N VAL A 31 -16.81 4.89 22.06
CA VAL A 31 -17.13 4.17 20.82
C VAL A 31 -18.60 3.82 20.91
N SER A 32 -19.44 4.77 20.48
CA SER A 32 -20.87 4.56 20.28
C SER A 32 -21.11 4.03 18.87
N ALA A 33 -21.96 3.01 18.77
CA ALA A 33 -22.35 2.38 17.54
C ALA A 33 -23.16 3.31 16.61
N VAL A 34 -22.91 3.18 15.30
CA VAL A 34 -23.80 3.44 14.16
C VAL A 34 -24.21 4.90 13.86
N SER A 35 -23.68 5.42 12.74
CA SER A 35 -24.42 6.18 11.71
C SER A 35 -23.61 6.21 10.40
N THR A 36 -23.84 5.25 9.51
CA THR A 36 -23.01 4.93 8.34
C THR A 36 -23.13 5.90 7.15
N SER A 37 -23.95 6.95 7.24
CA SER A 37 -24.14 7.95 6.16
C SER A 37 -23.29 9.20 6.32
N SER A 38 -23.03 9.65 7.56
CA SER A 38 -22.27 10.89 7.84
C SER A 38 -20.76 10.68 7.65
N GLU A 39 -20.25 9.52 8.03
CA GLU A 39 -18.83 9.14 7.94
C GLU A 39 -18.32 9.09 6.49
N LYS A 40 -19.18 8.69 5.54
CA LYS A 40 -18.79 8.56 4.12
C LYS A 40 -18.53 9.92 3.47
N GLY A 41 -19.32 10.93 3.83
CA GLY A 41 -19.13 12.31 3.34
C GLY A 41 -17.81 12.90 3.85
N GLU A 42 -17.53 12.75 5.15
CA GLU A 42 -16.28 13.22 5.75
C GLU A 42 -15.03 12.55 5.15
N LEU A 43 -15.13 11.24 4.83
CA LEU A 43 -14.06 10.51 4.17
C LEU A 43 -13.78 11.07 2.77
N ILE A 44 -14.81 11.33 1.97
CA ILE A 44 -14.68 11.90 0.63
C ILE A 44 -14.01 13.29 0.69
N ASP A 45 -14.42 14.13 1.63
CA ASP A 45 -13.82 15.44 1.85
C ASP A 45 -12.35 15.33 2.25
N THR A 46 -12.01 14.35 3.08
CA THR A 46 -10.63 14.07 3.50
C THR A 46 -9.77 13.66 2.30
N PHE A 47 -10.26 12.77 1.44
CA PHE A 47 -9.55 12.38 0.21
C PHE A 47 -9.42 13.54 -0.77
N SER A 48 -10.40 14.43 -0.87
CA SER A 48 -10.29 15.65 -1.67
C SER A 48 -9.17 16.56 -1.17
N LYS A 49 -9.11 16.78 0.16
CA LYS A 49 -8.03 17.57 0.79
C LYS A 49 -6.66 16.94 0.57
N LEU A 50 -6.54 15.61 0.68
CA LEU A 50 -5.29 14.90 0.41
C LEU A 50 -4.85 15.08 -1.04
N ASN A 51 -5.79 15.00 -1.99
CA ASN A 51 -5.51 15.23 -3.40
C ASN A 51 -5.01 16.66 -3.67
N ASP A 52 -5.60 17.66 -3.02
CA ASP A 52 -5.14 19.05 -3.09
C ASP A 52 -3.75 19.23 -2.49
N LEU A 53 -3.48 18.62 -1.33
CA LEU A 53 -2.15 18.65 -0.71
C LEU A 53 -1.09 17.98 -1.60
N CYS A 54 -1.41 16.85 -2.23
CA CYS A 54 -0.52 16.21 -3.20
C CYS A 54 -0.23 17.13 -4.38
N ARG A 55 -1.27 17.76 -4.95
CA ARG A 55 -1.14 18.73 -6.05
C ARG A 55 -0.22 19.89 -5.68
N ILE A 56 -0.50 20.56 -4.56
CA ILE A 56 0.27 21.72 -4.09
C ILE A 56 1.72 21.32 -3.85
N ASN A 57 1.95 20.23 -3.11
CA ASN A 57 3.31 19.79 -2.79
C ASN A 57 4.10 19.41 -4.04
N ASN A 58 3.47 18.74 -5.02
CA ASN A 58 4.14 18.41 -6.27
C ASN A 58 4.56 19.67 -7.05
N GLN A 59 3.71 20.71 -7.08
CA GLN A 59 4.07 21.99 -7.72
C GLN A 59 5.21 22.71 -6.98
N LEU A 60 5.23 22.66 -5.65
CA LEU A 60 6.34 23.20 -4.87
C LEU A 60 7.65 22.45 -5.17
N LEU A 61 7.62 21.12 -5.30
CA LEU A 61 8.79 20.31 -5.66
C LEU A 61 9.30 20.63 -7.07
N ILE A 62 8.40 20.85 -8.03
CA ILE A 62 8.77 21.34 -9.36
C ILE A 62 9.45 22.72 -9.25
N GLY A 63 8.90 23.63 -8.44
CA GLY A 63 9.49 24.95 -8.18
C GLY A 63 10.88 24.90 -7.53
N LEU A 64 11.20 23.83 -6.80
CA LEU A 64 12.54 23.57 -6.24
C LEU A 64 13.52 22.98 -7.28
N GLY A 65 13.09 22.74 -8.52
CA GLY A 65 13.93 22.25 -9.59
C GLY A 65 14.13 20.73 -9.61
N VAL A 66 13.37 19.96 -8.82
CA VAL A 66 13.44 18.49 -8.79
C VAL A 66 12.37 17.81 -9.67
N GLY A 67 11.78 18.55 -10.60
CA GLY A 67 10.81 18.04 -11.58
C GLY A 67 11.45 17.09 -12.62
N HIS A 68 10.61 16.42 -13.41
CA HIS A 68 11.07 15.57 -14.51
C HIS A 68 9.96 15.37 -15.56
N PRO A 69 10.24 15.44 -16.88
CA PRO A 69 9.21 15.35 -17.92
C PRO A 69 8.33 14.11 -17.86
N LYS A 70 8.90 12.94 -17.48
CA LYS A 70 8.11 11.72 -17.26
C LYS A 70 7.14 11.83 -16.08
N ILE A 71 7.50 12.54 -15.01
CA ILE A 71 6.57 12.78 -13.90
C ILE A 71 5.46 13.71 -14.37
N ASP A 72 5.81 14.77 -15.10
CA ASP A 72 4.82 15.71 -15.64
C ASP A 72 3.82 15.00 -16.56
N GLN A 73 4.28 14.06 -17.39
CA GLN A 73 3.43 13.21 -18.22
C GLN A 73 2.45 12.36 -17.38
N ILE A 74 2.91 11.76 -16.27
CA ILE A 74 2.03 11.02 -15.36
C ILE A 74 1.02 11.97 -14.69
N CYS A 75 1.47 13.14 -14.22
CA CYS A 75 0.60 14.17 -13.62
C CYS A 75 -0.49 14.62 -14.59
N THR A 76 -0.16 14.92 -15.83
CA THR A 76 -1.12 15.32 -16.88
C THR A 76 -2.10 14.19 -17.20
N THR A 77 -1.60 12.94 -17.29
CA THR A 77 -2.44 11.77 -17.56
C THR A 77 -3.48 11.58 -16.46
N LEU A 78 -3.05 11.60 -15.19
CA LEU A 78 -3.92 11.41 -14.02
C LEU A 78 -4.86 12.60 -13.75
N ALA A 79 -4.44 13.83 -14.08
CA ALA A 79 -5.27 15.01 -13.88
C ALA A 79 -6.60 14.96 -14.68
N ARG A 80 -6.63 14.29 -15.85
CA ARG A 80 -7.87 14.06 -16.61
C ARG A 80 -8.90 13.23 -15.86
N TYR A 81 -8.46 12.44 -14.89
CA TYR A 81 -9.31 11.63 -14.02
C TYR A 81 -9.57 12.30 -12.66
N GLY A 82 -9.14 13.57 -12.48
CA GLY A 82 -9.26 14.28 -11.22
C GLY A 82 -8.31 13.78 -10.12
N ILE A 83 -7.27 13.03 -10.49
CA ILE A 83 -6.27 12.48 -9.57
C ILE A 83 -4.99 13.31 -9.69
N HIS A 84 -4.47 13.78 -8.56
CA HIS A 84 -3.28 14.61 -8.51
C HIS A 84 -2.17 13.88 -7.74
N PRO A 85 -1.18 13.31 -8.44
CA PRO A 85 -0.08 12.62 -7.81
C PRO A 85 0.96 13.58 -7.22
N LYS A 86 1.77 13.05 -6.30
CA LYS A 86 2.97 13.67 -5.76
C LYS A 86 4.18 12.78 -6.03
N MET A 87 5.30 13.35 -6.47
CA MET A 87 6.58 12.65 -6.58
C MET A 87 7.14 12.22 -5.21
N THR A 88 7.85 11.10 -5.17
CA THR A 88 8.43 10.54 -3.95
C THR A 88 9.91 10.17 -4.15
N GLY A 89 10.71 10.35 -3.09
CA GLY A 89 12.17 10.21 -3.14
C GLY A 89 12.89 11.54 -3.44
N ALA A 90 14.03 11.45 -4.14
CA ALA A 90 14.89 12.60 -4.44
C ALA A 90 14.32 13.56 -5.50
N GLY A 91 13.37 13.11 -6.32
CA GLY A 91 12.91 13.80 -7.52
C GLY A 91 13.79 13.50 -8.74
N GLY A 92 13.63 14.26 -9.82
CA GLY A 92 14.34 14.03 -11.09
C GLY A 92 13.90 12.76 -11.83
N GLY A 93 12.73 12.19 -11.48
CA GLY A 93 12.19 10.96 -12.03
C GLY A 93 11.77 9.98 -10.93
N GLY A 94 11.81 8.69 -11.24
CA GLY A 94 11.43 7.63 -10.30
C GLY A 94 9.92 7.44 -10.20
N SER A 95 9.40 7.45 -8.98
CA SER A 95 8.01 7.08 -8.68
C SER A 95 7.18 8.27 -8.23
N VAL A 96 5.89 8.17 -8.49
CA VAL A 96 4.87 9.05 -7.92
C VAL A 96 3.85 8.20 -7.17
N PHE A 97 3.15 8.83 -6.24
CA PHE A 97 1.98 8.21 -5.60
C PHE A 97 0.80 9.16 -5.66
N ALA A 98 -0.40 8.61 -5.64
CA ALA A 98 -1.65 9.37 -5.59
C ALA A 98 -2.64 8.68 -4.66
N PHE A 99 -3.56 9.47 -4.10
CA PHE A 99 -4.67 8.93 -3.33
C PHE A 99 -5.89 8.74 -4.23
N LEU A 100 -6.48 7.56 -4.18
CA LEU A 100 -7.70 7.22 -4.89
C LEU A 100 -8.89 7.45 -3.95
N LYS A 101 -9.95 8.08 -4.45
CA LYS A 101 -11.17 8.22 -3.65
C LYS A 101 -11.78 6.83 -3.41
N PRO A 102 -12.38 6.57 -2.24
CA PRO A 102 -12.93 5.25 -1.92
C PRO A 102 -14.08 4.79 -2.85
N ASP A 103 -14.71 5.72 -3.57
CA ASP A 103 -15.78 5.48 -4.54
C ASP A 103 -15.28 5.45 -6.00
N THR A 104 -13.96 5.44 -6.21
CA THR A 104 -13.38 5.37 -7.56
C THR A 104 -13.78 4.04 -8.21
N PRO A 105 -14.46 4.05 -9.38
CA PRO A 105 -14.93 2.83 -10.00
C PRO A 105 -13.76 2.01 -10.56
N GLN A 106 -13.83 0.68 -10.43
CA GLN A 106 -12.78 -0.23 -10.89
C GLN A 106 -12.48 -0.05 -12.38
N THR A 107 -13.49 0.21 -13.20
CA THR A 107 -13.33 0.47 -14.64
C THR A 107 -12.42 1.67 -14.92
N LEU A 108 -12.48 2.71 -14.06
CA LEU A 108 -11.60 3.87 -14.17
C LEU A 108 -10.17 3.53 -13.75
N LEU A 109 -9.99 2.69 -12.73
CA LEU A 109 -8.67 2.18 -12.34
C LEU A 109 -8.03 1.34 -13.44
N ASP A 110 -8.81 0.48 -14.10
CA ASP A 110 -8.33 -0.36 -15.20
C ASP A 110 -7.94 0.49 -16.42
N MET A 111 -8.72 1.53 -16.73
CA MET A 111 -8.40 2.50 -17.79
C MET A 111 -7.10 3.24 -17.50
N ILE A 112 -6.95 3.80 -16.29
CA ILE A 112 -5.72 4.48 -15.87
C ILE A 112 -4.52 3.54 -15.96
N SER A 113 -4.66 2.33 -15.42
CA SER A 113 -3.58 1.34 -15.39
C SER A 113 -3.15 0.98 -16.81
N THR A 114 -4.12 0.71 -17.69
CA THR A 114 -3.87 0.41 -19.10
C THR A 114 -3.16 1.56 -19.81
N GLU A 115 -3.57 2.80 -19.57
CA GLU A 115 -2.95 3.97 -20.19
C GLU A 115 -1.53 4.20 -19.71
N LEU A 116 -1.29 4.13 -18.40
CA LEU A 116 0.06 4.28 -17.83
C LEU A 116 0.99 3.16 -18.29
N MET A 117 0.51 1.91 -18.37
CA MET A 117 1.28 0.79 -18.91
C MET A 117 1.62 0.98 -20.39
N LYS A 118 0.72 1.53 -21.21
CA LYS A 118 1.00 1.87 -22.62
C LYS A 118 2.10 2.92 -22.77
N LEU A 119 2.21 3.83 -21.79
CA LEU A 119 3.28 4.83 -21.73
C LEU A 119 4.60 4.27 -21.14
N GLY A 120 4.62 2.99 -20.76
CA GLY A 120 5.80 2.30 -20.22
C GLY A 120 6.02 2.49 -18.72
N TYR A 121 4.96 2.82 -17.97
CA TYR A 121 5.01 2.92 -16.51
C TYR A 121 4.43 1.67 -15.83
N GLU A 122 4.95 1.36 -14.65
CA GLU A 122 4.38 0.35 -13.78
C GLU A 122 3.35 0.97 -12.82
N VAL A 123 2.25 0.26 -12.57
CA VAL A 123 1.18 0.71 -11.68
C VAL A 123 0.99 -0.31 -10.58
N TRP A 124 1.00 0.18 -9.34
CA TRP A 124 0.85 -0.61 -8.13
C TRP A 124 -0.23 0.02 -7.26
N GLN A 125 -1.02 -0.80 -6.56
CA GLN A 125 -2.05 -0.35 -5.61
C GLN A 125 -1.78 -0.86 -4.19
N PRO A 126 -0.62 -0.52 -3.57
CA PRO A 126 -0.33 -0.96 -2.22
C PRO A 126 -1.15 -0.17 -1.19
N PRO A 127 -1.55 -0.79 -0.07
CA PRO A 127 -2.05 -0.04 1.07
C PRO A 127 -0.92 0.79 1.69
N LEU A 128 -1.23 2.02 2.11
CA LEU A 128 -0.30 2.88 2.86
C LEU A 128 -0.52 2.72 4.37
N GLY A 129 0.55 2.86 5.15
CA GLY A 129 0.49 2.70 6.61
C GLY A 129 0.31 1.24 7.06
N GLY A 130 0.82 0.30 6.26
CA GLY A 130 0.80 -1.11 6.61
C GLY A 130 1.54 -1.42 7.92
N PRO A 131 1.28 -2.61 8.49
CA PRO A 131 2.01 -3.08 9.67
C PRO A 131 3.52 -3.13 9.38
N GLY A 132 4.33 -2.89 10.41
CA GLY A 132 5.79 -2.99 10.34
C GLY A 132 6.26 -4.45 10.29
N VAL A 133 7.22 -4.80 11.15
CA VAL A 133 7.73 -6.18 11.22
C VAL A 133 6.63 -7.13 11.70
N ILE A 134 6.37 -8.18 10.92
CA ILE A 134 5.44 -9.27 11.25
C ILE A 134 6.15 -10.61 11.12
N GLU A 135 5.90 -11.53 12.05
CA GLU A 135 6.25 -12.93 11.91
C GLU A 135 5.18 -13.68 11.11
N HIS A 136 5.58 -14.35 10.03
CA HIS A 136 4.70 -15.22 9.26
C HIS A 136 5.08 -16.68 9.47
N GLN A 137 4.12 -17.52 9.87
CA GLN A 137 4.33 -18.96 10.07
C GLN A 137 4.69 -19.71 8.77
N ARG A 138 4.31 -19.15 7.61
CA ARG A 138 4.63 -19.64 6.27
C ARG A 138 4.98 -18.45 5.37
N ARG A 139 5.79 -18.67 4.32
CA ARG A 139 6.14 -17.64 3.33
C ARG A 139 4.85 -17.04 2.74
N PRO A 140 4.63 -15.72 2.83
CA PRO A 140 3.45 -15.09 2.24
C PRO A 140 3.40 -15.26 0.72
N ASP A 141 2.20 -15.40 0.18
CA ASP A 141 1.95 -15.57 -1.26
C ASP A 141 2.45 -14.39 -2.10
N LEU A 142 2.52 -13.19 -1.50
CA LEU A 142 3.08 -11.98 -2.11
C LEU A 142 4.52 -12.17 -2.62
N PHE A 143 5.28 -13.11 -2.05
CA PHE A 143 6.66 -13.39 -2.42
C PHE A 143 6.83 -14.67 -3.26
N GLN A 144 5.74 -15.24 -3.79
CA GLN A 144 5.83 -16.35 -4.74
C GLN A 144 6.15 -15.80 -6.13
N THR A 145 7.27 -16.22 -6.71
CA THR A 145 7.54 -16.01 -8.13
C THR A 145 6.53 -16.84 -8.93
N PRO A 146 5.92 -16.31 -10.01
CA PRO A 146 5.04 -17.11 -10.86
C PRO A 146 5.84 -18.27 -11.44
N THR A 147 5.56 -19.48 -10.96
CA THR A 147 6.10 -20.71 -11.52
C THR A 147 5.50 -20.88 -12.91
N SER A 148 6.34 -20.78 -13.94
CA SER A 148 6.00 -21.20 -15.29
C SER A 148 5.76 -22.71 -15.28
N SER A 149 4.50 -23.14 -15.10
CA SER A 149 4.10 -24.53 -15.31
C SER A 149 4.05 -24.83 -16.81
N SER A 150 5.21 -25.07 -17.41
CA SER A 150 5.30 -25.72 -18.71
C SER A 150 4.96 -27.21 -18.55
N SER A 151 3.68 -27.54 -18.63
CA SER A 151 3.24 -28.89 -19.00
C SER A 151 2.75 -28.83 -20.45
N CYS A 152 3.67 -28.94 -21.42
CA CYS A 152 3.27 -29.24 -22.79
C CYS A 152 2.95 -30.75 -22.87
N SER A 153 1.67 -31.08 -22.86
CA SER A 153 1.22 -32.40 -23.28
C SER A 153 1.25 -32.45 -24.81
N THR A 154 2.26 -33.11 -25.38
CA THR A 154 2.24 -33.48 -26.80
C THR A 154 1.24 -34.64 -27.01
N PRO A 155 0.32 -34.57 -27.98
CA PRO A 155 -0.48 -35.72 -28.38
C PRO A 155 0.36 -36.66 -29.25
N ALA A 156 0.56 -37.90 -28.82
CA ALA A 156 1.15 -38.94 -29.65
C ALA A 156 0.13 -39.41 -30.70
N SER A 157 0.47 -39.14 -31.96
CA SER A 157 -0.29 -39.53 -33.15
C SER A 157 -0.35 -41.06 -33.31
N LYS A 158 -1.52 -41.58 -33.66
CA LYS A 158 -1.72 -42.97 -34.10
C LYS A 158 -0.99 -43.17 -35.43
N HIS A 159 -0.14 -44.19 -35.55
CA HIS A 159 0.12 -44.83 -36.83
C HIS A 159 0.42 -46.33 -36.68
N LYS A 160 -0.39 -47.08 -37.43
CA LYS A 160 -0.34 -48.49 -37.84
C LYS A 160 -0.81 -49.56 -36.86
#